data_AF-A0A2L2XGX1-F1
#
_entry.id   AF-A0A2L2XGX1-F1
#
_cell.length_a   1.000
_cell.length_b   1.000
_cell.length_c   1.000
_cell.angle_alpha   90.00
_cell.angle_beta   90.00
_cell.angle_gamma   90.00
#
_symmetry.space_group_name_H-M   'P 1'
#
loop_
_entity.id
_entity.type
_entity.pdbx_description
1 polymer ?
#
loop_
_entity_poly.entity_id
_entity_poly.type
_entity_poly.pdbx_seq_one_letter_code
_entity_poly.pdbx_strand_id
1 'polypeptide(L)'
;MKLLLDNPIEFHNKYEITPFNKEHTGWQSYNPDLGTLIGKFMIIENTIISTYVSQNGEYSGSECLVKTSDAIYKAKGYALKGDEKLSSWSVDLIKVE
;
A
#
# COMPACT_ATOMS: atom_id res chain seq x y z
N MET A 1 5.58 -6.30 -6.65
CA MET A 1 4.27 -6.99 -6.73
C MET A 1 4.08 -7.48 -8.15
N LYS A 2 3.67 -8.73 -8.34
CA LYS A 2 3.40 -9.33 -9.65
C LYS A 2 1.93 -9.72 -9.73
N LEU A 3 1.23 -9.24 -10.75
CA LEU A 3 -0.13 -9.67 -11.06
C LEU A 3 -0.07 -10.92 -11.94
N LEU A 4 -0.70 -12.00 -11.47
CA LEU A 4 -0.70 -13.31 -12.13
C LEU A 4 -1.82 -13.39 -13.20
N LEU A 5 -1.73 -12.50 -14.19
CA LEU A 5 -2.59 -12.49 -15.38
C LEU A 5 -1.95 -13.37 -16.49
N ASP A 6 -2.68 -13.66 -17.57
CA ASP A 6 -2.15 -14.37 -18.74
C ASP A 6 -0.86 -13.74 -19.28
N ASN A 7 -0.78 -12.41 -19.23
CA ASN A 7 0.45 -11.63 -19.39
C ASN A 7 0.79 -10.96 -18.06
N PRO A 8 1.76 -11.47 -17.28
CA PRO A 8 2.06 -10.93 -15.96
C PRO A 8 2.54 -9.48 -16.00
N ILE A 9 2.05 -8.67 -15.06
CA ILE A 9 2.47 -7.28 -14.88
C ILE A 9 3.22 -7.16 -13.56
N GLU A 10 4.39 -6.55 -13.58
CA GLU A 10 5.23 -6.34 -12.40
C GLU A 10 5.32 -4.86 -12.02
N PHE A 11 5.13 -4.60 -10.72
CA PHE A 11 5.23 -3.28 -10.11
C PHE A 11 6.33 -3.29 -9.06
N HIS A 12 7.26 -2.33 -9.14
CA HIS A 12 8.33 -2.15 -8.17
C HIS A 12 8.08 -0.85 -7.40
N ASN A 13 7.93 -0.98 -6.08
CA ASN A 13 7.80 0.16 -5.17
C ASN A 13 8.98 0.15 -4.22
N LYS A 14 9.71 1.28 -4.15
CA LYS A 14 10.75 1.49 -3.15
C LYS A 14 10.16 2.30 -2.01
N TYR A 15 10.14 1.71 -0.82
CA TYR A 15 9.70 2.38 0.40
C TYR A 15 10.91 2.70 1.29
N GLU A 16 10.92 3.90 1.83
CA GLU A 16 11.80 4.30 2.92
C GLU A 16 10.95 4.37 4.18
N ILE A 17 11.10 3.36 5.04
CA ILE A 17 10.28 3.17 6.23
C ILE A 17 11.09 3.63 7.44
N THR A 18 10.53 4.54 8.23
CA THR A 18 11.12 4.92 9.51
C THR A 18 11.10 3.69 10.43
N PRO A 19 12.18 3.36 11.16
CA PRO A 19 12.16 2.24 12.10
C PRO A 19 11.01 2.37 13.10
N PHE A 20 10.31 1.26 13.36
CA PHE A 20 9.21 1.24 14.31
C PHE A 20 9.73 1.51 15.73
N ASN A 21 9.08 2.46 16.41
CA ASN A 21 9.30 2.73 17.83
C ASN A 21 8.01 2.59 18.66
N LYS A 22 6.88 2.32 17.99
CA LYS A 22 5.49 2.18 18.49
C LYS A 22 4.70 1.28 17.52
N GLU A 23 3.41 1.07 17.76
CA GLU A 23 2.46 0.39 16.84
C GLU A 23 2.20 1.11 15.51
N HIS A 24 2.96 2.17 15.21
CA HIS A 24 2.88 2.87 13.94
C HIS A 24 4.24 3.43 13.54
N THR A 25 4.42 3.65 12.24
CA THR A 25 5.60 4.32 11.70
C THR A 25 5.28 5.09 10.43
N GLY A 26 6.11 6.09 10.12
CA GLY A 26 6.04 6.83 8.85
C GLY A 26 6.80 6.12 7.73
N TRP A 27 6.35 6.31 6.51
CA TRP A 27 7.07 5.88 5.32
C TRP A 27 6.96 6.92 4.21
N GLN A 28 7.92 6.91 3.29
CA GLN A 28 7.83 7.63 2.02
C GLN A 28 8.16 6.72 0.84
N SER A 29 7.60 7.02 -0.32
CA SER A 29 7.88 6.31 -1.58
C SER A 29 7.76 7.27 -2.74
N TYR A 30 8.49 7.03 -3.82
CA TYR A 30 8.35 7.77 -5.06
C TYR A 30 7.65 6.91 -6.11
N ASN A 31 6.57 7.42 -6.68
CA ASN A 31 5.89 6.84 -7.82
C ASN A 31 6.00 7.80 -9.02
N PRO A 32 6.39 7.34 -10.23
CA PRO A 32 6.54 8.22 -11.39
C PRO A 32 5.27 8.99 -11.79
N ASP A 33 4.09 8.39 -11.58
CA ASP A 33 2.80 8.96 -11.99
C ASP A 33 2.14 9.79 -10.89
N LEU A 34 2.37 9.44 -9.61
CA LEU A 34 1.75 10.07 -8.44
C LEU A 34 2.68 11.02 -7.67
N GLY A 35 3.97 11.03 -8.02
CA GLY A 35 5.02 11.76 -7.31
C GLY A 35 5.42 11.12 -5.98
N THR A 36 5.95 11.94 -5.08
CA THR A 36 6.30 11.51 -3.72
C THR A 36 5.05 11.26 -2.90
N LEU A 37 4.92 10.05 -2.38
CA LEU A 37 3.89 9.63 -1.44
C LEU A 37 4.46 9.60 -0.04
N ILE A 38 3.75 10.22 0.90
CA ILE A 38 4.10 10.22 2.33
C ILE A 38 2.95 9.55 3.06
N GLY A 39 3.27 8.56 3.89
CA GLY A 39 2.27 7.76 4.55
C GLY A 39 2.67 7.28 5.93
N LYS A 40 1.76 6.51 6.51
CA LYS A 40 1.95 5.83 7.79
C LYS A 40 1.50 4.39 7.66
N PHE A 41 2.21 3.51 8.33
CA PHE A 41 1.72 2.18 8.66
C PHE A 41 1.23 2.18 10.11
N MET A 42 0.06 1.60 10.33
CA MET A 42 -0.47 1.23 11.64
C MET A 42 -0.52 -0.29 11.71
N ILE A 43 -0.06 -0.87 12.81
CA ILE A 43 -0.15 -2.31 13.07
C ILE A 43 -1.25 -2.54 14.11
N ILE A 44 -2.20 -3.40 13.78
CA ILE A 44 -3.31 -3.79 14.66
C ILE A 44 -3.44 -5.31 14.60
N GLU A 45 -2.91 -5.99 15.61
CA GLU A 45 -2.84 -7.45 15.65
C GLU A 45 -2.19 -8.02 14.37
N ASN A 46 -2.93 -8.81 13.57
CA ASN A 46 -2.49 -9.38 12.30
C ASN A 46 -2.76 -8.48 11.09
N THR A 47 -3.14 -7.22 11.31
CA THR A 47 -3.56 -6.28 10.26
C THR A 47 -2.58 -5.11 10.15
N ILE A 48 -2.21 -4.77 8.92
CA ILE A 48 -1.48 -3.56 8.57
C ILE A 48 -2.44 -2.60 7.88
N ILE A 49 -2.53 -1.37 8.36
CA ILE A 49 -3.24 -0.30 7.67
C ILE A 49 -2.22 0.72 7.19
N SER A 50 -2.18 0.94 5.89
CA SER A 50 -1.42 2.01 5.26
C SER A 50 -2.36 3.14 4.86
N THR A 51 -1.95 4.37 5.12
CA THR A 51 -2.61 5.57 4.57
C THR A 51 -1.54 6.46 3.97
N TYR A 52 -1.84 7.13 2.87
CA TYR A 52 -0.90 8.05 2.25
C TYR A 52 -1.57 9.28 1.65
N VAL A 53 -0.75 10.29 1.43
CA VAL A 53 -1.05 11.46 0.60
C VAL A 53 0.16 11.76 -0.27
N SER A 54 -0.07 12.21 -1.51
CA SER A 54 1.00 12.76 -2.34
C SER A 54 1.48 14.09 -1.78
N GLN A 55 2.72 14.46 -2.07
CA GLN A 55 3.32 15.69 -1.55
C GLN A 55 2.54 16.97 -1.93
N ASN A 56 1.86 16.96 -3.08
CA ASN A 56 1.01 18.07 -3.53
C ASN A 56 -0.45 17.99 -3.03
N GLY A 57 -0.81 16.95 -2.27
CA GLY A 57 -2.17 16.74 -1.76
C GLY A 57 -3.19 16.24 -2.79
N GLU A 58 -2.79 16.07 -4.06
CA GLU A 58 -3.71 15.70 -5.14
C GLU A 58 -4.19 14.25 -5.03
N TYR A 59 -3.33 13.34 -4.56
CA TYR A 59 -3.63 11.93 -4.43
C TYR A 59 -3.63 11.53 -2.98
N SER A 60 -4.57 10.67 -2.60
CA SER A 60 -4.60 10.05 -1.28
C SER A 60 -5.14 8.64 -1.37
N GLY A 61 -4.94 7.85 -0.33
CA GLY A 61 -5.50 6.52 -0.31
C GLY A 61 -5.24 5.78 0.98
N SER A 62 -5.84 4.60 1.05
CA SER A 62 -5.60 3.67 2.13
C SER A 62 -5.59 2.24 1.61
N GLU A 63 -4.78 1.41 2.24
CA GLU A 63 -4.73 -0.02 2.04
C GLU A 63 -4.77 -0.73 3.38
N CYS A 64 -5.57 -1.77 3.49
CA CYS A 64 -5.70 -2.63 4.65
C CYS A 64 -5.27 -4.04 4.25
N LEU A 65 -4.25 -4.58 4.93
CA LEU A 65 -3.70 -5.91 4.69
C LEU A 65 -3.91 -6.77 5.93
N VAL A 66 -4.73 -7.82 5.83
CA VAL A 66 -4.98 -8.76 6.92
C VAL A 66 -4.17 -10.02 6.67
N LYS A 67 -3.22 -10.32 7.55
CA LYS A 67 -2.43 -11.56 7.51
C LYS A 67 -3.32 -12.75 7.87
N THR A 68 -3.58 -13.64 6.93
CA THR A 68 -4.37 -14.86 7.16
C THR A 68 -3.50 -16.10 7.35
N SER A 69 -2.26 -16.06 6.88
CA SER A 69 -1.22 -17.06 7.14
C SER A 69 0.17 -16.44 6.96
N ASP A 70 1.24 -17.20 7.19
CA ASP A 70 2.61 -16.72 6.99
C ASP A 70 2.94 -16.35 5.53
N ALA A 71 2.17 -16.86 4.57
CA ALA A 71 2.37 -16.62 3.14
C ALA A 71 1.28 -15.77 2.51
N ILE A 72 0.18 -15.45 3.21
CA ILE A 72 -1.01 -14.84 2.59
C ILE A 72 -1.50 -13.64 3.38
N TYR A 73 -1.71 -12.54 2.67
CA TYR A 73 -2.47 -11.38 3.14
C TYR A 73 -3.69 -11.15 2.25
N LYS A 74 -4.83 -10.86 2.87
CA LYS A 74 -5.97 -10.29 2.15
C LYS A 74 -5.84 -8.78 2.15
N ALA A 75 -5.67 -8.18 0.97
CA ALA A 75 -5.47 -6.76 0.81
C ALA A 75 -6.69 -6.11 0.14
N LYS A 76 -7.14 -4.98 0.68
CA LYS A 76 -8.13 -4.12 0.06
C LYS A 76 -7.73 -2.68 0.23
N GLY A 77 -7.96 -1.88 -0.79
CA GLY A 77 -7.55 -0.49 -0.77
C GLY A 77 -8.26 0.35 -1.81
N TYR A 78 -8.01 1.65 -1.71
CA TYR A 78 -8.50 2.64 -2.65
C TYR A 78 -7.48 3.76 -2.82
N ALA A 79 -7.60 4.44 -3.96
CA ALA A 79 -6.92 5.68 -4.27
C ALA A 79 -7.95 6.74 -4.67
N LEU A 80 -7.72 7.97 -4.25
CA LEU A 80 -8.49 9.15 -4.59
C LEU A 80 -7.62 10.14 -5.37
N LYS A 81 -8.27 10.92 -6.23
CA LYS A 81 -7.71 12.15 -6.83
C LYS A 81 -8.61 13.31 -6.41
N GLY A 82 -8.14 14.15 -5.48
CA GLY A 82 -9.01 15.02 -4.71
C GLY A 82 -10.05 14.21 -3.95
N ASP A 83 -11.33 14.56 -4.10
CA ASP A 83 -12.45 13.84 -3.48
C ASP A 83 -13.03 12.72 -4.36
N GLU A 84 -12.53 12.55 -5.59
CA GLU A 84 -13.03 11.57 -6.55
C GLU A 84 -12.30 10.24 -6.42
N LYS A 85 -13.05 9.14 -6.50
CA LYS A 85 -12.48 7.79 -6.49
C LYS A 85 -11.70 7.54 -7.79
N LEU A 86 -10.39 7.40 -7.68
CA LEU A 86 -9.53 7.04 -8.80
C LEU A 86 -9.54 5.54 -9.06
N SER A 87 -9.39 4.74 -8.01
CA SER A 87 -9.34 3.27 -8.12
C SER A 87 -9.64 2.58 -6.77
N SER A 88 -10.00 1.30 -6.82
CA SER A 88 -10.05 0.41 -5.65
C SER A 88 -9.75 -1.02 -6.04
N TRP A 89 -9.23 -1.78 -5.10
CA TRP A 89 -8.88 -3.18 -5.32
C TRP A 89 -9.23 -4.04 -4.11
N SER A 90 -9.34 -5.34 -4.38
CA SER A 90 -9.46 -6.41 -3.40
C SER A 90 -8.69 -7.60 -3.97
N VAL A 91 -7.58 -7.97 -3.34
CA VAL A 91 -6.63 -8.98 -3.85
C VAL A 91 -6.11 -9.86 -2.71
N ASP A 92 -5.70 -11.07 -3.05
CA ASP A 92 -4.89 -11.90 -2.16
C ASP A 92 -3.41 -11.71 -2.54
N LEU A 93 -2.61 -11.22 -1.59
CA LEU A 93 -1.16 -11.12 -1.73
C LEU A 93 -0.53 -12.40 -1.20
N ILE A 94 0.05 -13.15 -2.13
CA ILE A 94 0.69 -14.44 -1.85
C ILE A 94 2.20 -14.23 -1.97
N LYS A 95 2.93 -14.62 -0.92
CA LYS A 95 4.39 -14.67 -0.95
C LYS A 95 4.80 -15.76 -1.93
N VAL A 96 5.54 -15.37 -2.96
CA VAL A 96 6.20 -16.28 -3.90
C VAL A 96 7.66 -16.42 -3.50
N GLU A 97 8.20 -17.65 -3.56
CA GLU A 97 9.61 -17.95 -3.29
C GLU A 97 10.53 -17.47 -4.42
#